data_AF-A0A6A5JWR4-F1
#
_entry.id   AF-A0A6A5JWR4-F1
#
_cell.length_a   1.000
_cell.length_b   1.000
_cell.length_c   1.000
_cell.angle_alpha   90.00
_cell.angle_beta   90.00
_cell.angle_gamma   90.00
#
_symmetry.space_group_name_H-M   'P 1'
#
loop_
_entity.id
_entity.type
_entity.pdbx_description
1 polymer ?
#
loop_
_entity_poly.entity_id
_entity_poly.type
_entity_poly.pdbx_seq_one_letter_code
_entity_poly.pdbx_strand_id
1 'polypeptide(L)'
;MRIHANLLKDLSHEMYRTTAYILNRTPTEALGWKTPYKVVWGRKPLVAHIRPIGCRAYVYNRDLRAANKLKLRTLISYLVPTKDIVIVTRDVVFEPTLFFNRIDGYASTLVLEEVIKLLKYLEMQQDNNISIEDLLTAR
;
A
#
# COMPACT_ATOMS: atom_id res chain seq x y z
N MET A 1 -2.51 2.17 -14.70
CA MET A 1 -2.55 1.64 -13.32
C MET A 1 -3.96 1.36 -12.82
N ARG A 2 -4.85 2.37 -12.71
CA ARG A 2 -6.25 2.20 -12.24
C ARG A 2 -7.06 1.16 -13.04
N ILE A 3 -7.03 1.24 -14.38
CA ILE A 3 -7.84 0.39 -15.25
C ILE A 3 -7.47 -1.09 -15.06
N HIS A 4 -6.17 -1.40 -15.06
CA HIS A 4 -5.66 -2.76 -14.85
C HIS A 4 -5.94 -3.29 -13.44
N ALA A 5 -5.93 -2.43 -12.42
CA ALA A 5 -6.22 -2.80 -11.04
C ALA A 5 -7.74 -2.88 -10.73
N ASN A 6 -8.60 -2.53 -11.70
CA ASN A 6 -10.05 -2.50 -11.58
C ASN A 6 -10.60 -1.67 -10.39
N LEU A 7 -9.87 -0.65 -9.96
CA LEU A 7 -10.22 0.16 -8.80
C LEU A 7 -11.29 1.24 -9.10
N LEU A 8 -12.02 1.65 -8.05
CA LEU A 8 -12.96 2.78 -8.08
C LEU A 8 -12.31 4.08 -8.56
N LYS A 9 -13.14 4.98 -9.12
CA LYS A 9 -12.70 6.31 -9.58
C LYS A 9 -12.31 7.21 -8.41
N ASP A 10 -12.91 7.03 -7.24
CA ASP A 10 -12.68 7.86 -6.05
C ASP A 10 -11.26 7.71 -5.48
N LEU A 11 -10.59 6.59 -5.78
CA LEU A 11 -9.21 6.32 -5.39
C LEU A 11 -8.18 6.94 -6.35
N SER A 12 -8.63 7.68 -7.37
CA SER A 12 -7.76 8.28 -8.39
C SER A 12 -6.64 9.17 -7.84
N HIS A 13 -6.91 9.93 -6.78
CA HIS A 13 -5.91 10.78 -6.12
C HIS A 13 -4.74 9.96 -5.55
N GLU A 14 -5.04 8.90 -4.81
CA GLU A 14 -4.02 8.01 -4.23
C GLU A 14 -3.25 7.25 -5.31
N MET A 15 -3.92 6.93 -6.42
CA MET A 15 -3.26 6.35 -7.59
C MET A 15 -2.24 7.32 -8.21
N TYR A 16 -2.54 8.61 -8.27
CA TYR A 16 -1.61 9.61 -8.80
C TYR A 16 -0.37 9.74 -7.91
N ARG A 17 -0.56 9.84 -6.59
CA ARG A 17 0.54 9.84 -5.60
C ARG A 17 1.43 8.60 -5.74
N THR A 18 0.82 7.42 -5.85
CA THR A 18 1.57 6.17 -5.99
C THR A 18 2.30 6.10 -7.33
N THR A 19 1.70 6.61 -8.40
CA THR A 19 2.34 6.67 -9.72
C THR A 19 3.59 7.55 -9.67
N ALA A 20 3.50 8.74 -9.06
CA ALA A 20 4.66 9.62 -8.87
C ALA A 20 5.75 8.94 -8.00
N TYR A 21 5.36 8.25 -6.93
CA TYR A 21 6.28 7.50 -6.07
C TYR A 21 7.06 6.43 -6.83
N ILE A 22 6.38 5.68 -7.71
CA ILE A 22 6.98 4.66 -8.57
C ILE A 22 7.86 5.30 -9.62
N LEU A 23 7.39 6.36 -10.30
CA LEU A 23 8.14 7.05 -11.33
C LEU A 23 9.47 7.60 -10.81
N ASN A 24 9.49 8.12 -9.58
CA ASN A 24 10.71 8.58 -8.93
C ASN A 24 11.71 7.45 -8.66
N ARG A 25 11.26 6.19 -8.64
CA ARG A 25 12.08 5.00 -8.36
C ARG A 25 12.31 4.11 -9.58
N THR A 26 11.70 4.42 -10.72
CA THR A 26 12.00 3.78 -12.00
C THR A 26 13.22 4.42 -12.65
N PRO A 27 14.15 3.64 -13.21
CA PRO A 27 15.28 4.19 -13.94
C PRO A 27 14.78 4.80 -15.26
N THR A 28 15.33 5.96 -15.61
CA THR A 28 14.95 6.68 -16.82
C THR A 28 16.17 6.89 -17.72
N GLU A 29 16.00 6.70 -19.03
CA GLU A 29 17.08 6.88 -20.01
C GLU A 29 17.69 8.29 -19.97
N ALA A 30 16.86 9.32 -19.84
CA ALA A 30 17.29 10.73 -19.72
C ALA A 30 18.26 11.00 -18.57
N LEU A 31 18.32 10.11 -17.56
CA LEU A 31 19.23 10.20 -16.42
C LEU A 31 20.37 9.17 -16.51
N GLY A 32 20.64 8.61 -17.69
CA GLY A 32 21.63 7.56 -17.91
C GLY A 32 21.28 6.27 -17.15
N TRP A 33 20.02 5.84 -17.22
CA TRP A 33 19.47 4.67 -16.52
C TRP A 33 19.57 4.76 -14.98
N LYS A 34 19.66 5.97 -14.43
CA LYS A 34 19.54 6.24 -13.00
C LYS A 34 18.08 6.57 -12.66
N THR A 35 17.69 6.29 -11.42
CA THR A 35 16.37 6.69 -10.90
C THR A 35 16.43 8.15 -10.46
N PRO A 36 15.35 8.94 -10.63
CA PRO A 36 15.27 10.29 -10.06
C PRO A 36 15.61 10.30 -8.57
N TYR A 37 15.16 9.28 -7.83
CA TYR A 37 15.49 9.10 -6.42
C TYR A 37 17.00 9.03 -6.16
N LYS A 38 17.73 8.25 -6.96
CA LYS A 38 19.18 8.13 -6.81
C LYS A 38 19.89 9.44 -7.14
N VAL A 39 19.39 10.22 -8.10
CA VAL A 39 19.98 11.51 -8.48
C VAL A 39 19.83 12.53 -7.35
N VAL A 40 18.65 12.58 -6.71
CA VAL A 40 18.38 13.53 -5.63
C VAL A 40 19.04 13.12 -4.31
N TRP A 41 18.87 11.87 -3.89
CA TRP A 41 19.30 11.41 -2.55
C TRP A 41 20.64 10.67 -2.53
N GLY A 42 21.31 10.51 -3.67
CA GLY A 42 22.61 9.82 -3.79
C GLY A 42 22.57 8.29 -3.52
N ARG A 43 21.43 7.74 -3.08
CA ARG A 43 21.28 6.32 -2.71
C ARG A 43 20.25 5.60 -3.56
N LYS A 44 20.42 4.30 -3.79
CA LYS A 44 19.44 3.48 -4.52
C LYS A 44 18.17 3.32 -3.68
N PRO A 45 16.97 3.46 -4.26
CA PRO A 45 15.74 3.18 -3.53
C PRO A 45 15.59 1.68 -3.29
N LEU A 46 15.10 1.31 -2.10
CA LEU A 46 14.55 -0.03 -1.88
C LEU A 46 13.20 -0.13 -2.60
N VAL A 47 13.03 -1.15 -3.43
CA VAL A 47 11.80 -1.39 -4.23
C VAL A 47 11.16 -2.75 -3.94
N ALA A 48 11.75 -3.54 -3.03
CA ALA A 48 11.30 -4.90 -2.71
C ALA A 48 9.87 -4.94 -2.14
N HIS A 49 9.43 -3.83 -1.53
CA HIS A 49 8.08 -3.67 -0.97
C HIS A 49 7.03 -3.31 -2.02
N ILE A 50 7.43 -2.95 -3.25
CA ILE A 50 6.48 -2.59 -4.31
C ILE A 50 5.77 -3.86 -4.79
N ARG A 51 4.43 -3.79 -4.83
CA ARG A 51 3.54 -4.84 -5.29
C ARG A 51 2.52 -4.26 -6.26
N PRO A 52 1.92 -5.07 -7.16
CA PRO A 52 0.87 -4.60 -8.04
C PRO A 52 -0.30 -4.04 -7.23
N ILE A 53 -0.66 -2.78 -7.48
CA ILE A 53 -1.80 -2.17 -6.80
C ILE A 53 -3.07 -2.90 -7.21
N GLY A 54 -3.95 -3.13 -6.23
CA GLY A 54 -5.20 -3.86 -6.38
C GLY A 54 -5.05 -5.38 -6.33
N CYS A 55 -3.85 -5.90 -6.07
CA CYS A 55 -3.65 -7.34 -5.91
C CYS A 55 -4.29 -7.86 -4.62
N ARG A 56 -4.65 -9.14 -4.61
CA ARG A 56 -5.19 -9.82 -3.43
C ARG A 56 -4.10 -9.99 -2.38
N ALA A 57 -4.45 -9.71 -1.13
CA ALA A 57 -3.61 -9.84 0.03
C ALA A 57 -4.28 -10.76 1.05
N TYR A 58 -3.51 -11.69 1.60
CA TYR A 58 -3.93 -12.60 2.65
C TYR A 58 -3.24 -12.19 3.94
N VAL A 59 -4.04 -11.84 4.94
CA VAL A 59 -3.57 -11.33 6.23
C VAL A 59 -3.93 -12.32 7.32
N TYR A 60 -2.99 -12.61 8.21
CA TYR A 60 -3.23 -13.52 9.32
C TYR A 60 -4.00 -12.84 10.47
N ASN A 61 -5.17 -13.39 10.82
CA ASN A 61 -6.01 -12.96 11.93
C ASN A 61 -5.47 -13.49 13.27
N ARG A 62 -5.00 -12.57 14.12
CA ARG A 62 -4.35 -12.88 15.40
C ARG A 62 -5.34 -13.04 16.57
N ASP A 63 -6.58 -12.58 16.43
CA ASP A 63 -7.55 -12.55 17.51
C ASP A 63 -8.33 -13.87 17.69
N LEU A 64 -8.08 -14.87 16.83
CA LEU A 64 -8.67 -16.19 16.97
C LEU A 64 -8.01 -17.00 18.11
N ARG A 65 -8.80 -17.31 19.15
CA ARG A 65 -8.38 -18.16 20.28
C ARG A 65 -7.76 -19.48 19.80
N ALA A 66 -6.75 -19.97 20.53
CA ALA A 66 -6.03 -21.21 20.21
C ALA A 66 -6.93 -22.46 20.09
N ALA A 67 -8.09 -22.47 20.75
CA ALA A 67 -9.09 -23.55 20.64
C ALA A 67 -9.75 -23.65 19.24
N ASN A 68 -9.70 -22.59 18.44
CA ASN A 68 -10.27 -22.54 17.09
C ASN A 68 -9.17 -22.76 16.03
N LYS A 69 -8.47 -23.90 16.07
CA LYS A 69 -7.42 -24.20 15.06
C LYS A 69 -8.00 -24.49 13.68
N LEU A 70 -9.23 -25.00 13.62
CA LEU A 70 -9.91 -25.36 12.36
C LEU A 70 -10.66 -24.18 11.71
N LYS A 71 -10.85 -23.06 12.43
CA LYS A 71 -11.47 -21.88 11.83
C LYS A 71 -10.47 -21.16 10.93
N LEU A 72 -10.96 -20.69 9.78
CA LEU A 72 -10.17 -19.91 8.84
C LEU A 72 -9.57 -18.69 9.56
N ARG A 73 -8.24 -18.57 9.54
CA ARG A 73 -7.50 -17.46 10.16
C ARG A 73 -7.04 -16.41 9.15
N THR A 74 -7.45 -16.55 7.90
CA THR A 74 -6.97 -15.69 6.81
C THR A 74 -8.04 -14.66 6.49
N LEU A 75 -7.70 -13.38 6.65
CA LEU A 75 -8.49 -12.28 6.13
C LEU A 75 -8.02 -12.01 4.70
N ILE A 76 -8.96 -12.05 3.76
CA ILE A 76 -8.70 -11.73 2.36
C ILE A 76 -9.02 -10.26 2.17
N SER A 77 -8.05 -9.51 1.66
CA SER A 77 -8.20 -8.10 1.32
C SER A 77 -7.50 -7.80 0.00
N TYR A 78 -7.51 -6.53 -0.42
CA TYR A 78 -6.83 -6.07 -1.61
C TYR A 78 -5.87 -4.94 -1.26
N LEU A 79 -4.70 -4.90 -1.91
CA LEU A 79 -3.73 -3.85 -1.73
C LEU A 79 -4.23 -2.57 -2.38
N VAL A 80 -4.81 -1.69 -1.58
CA VAL A 80 -5.30 -0.38 -2.03
C VAL A 80 -4.53 0.69 -1.26
N PRO A 81 -3.98 1.72 -1.94
CA PRO A 81 -3.46 2.89 -1.26
C PRO A 81 -4.66 3.68 -0.71
N THR A 82 -4.96 3.49 0.57
CA THR A 82 -6.04 4.19 1.27
C THR A 82 -5.47 5.34 2.10
N LYS A 83 -6.32 6.35 2.34
CA LYS A 83 -6.01 7.61 3.03
C LYS A 83 -5.25 7.37 4.33
N ASP A 84 -4.01 7.85 4.37
CA ASP A 84 -3.18 8.19 5.53
C ASP A 84 -2.94 7.12 6.63
N ILE A 85 -3.45 5.89 6.48
CA ILE A 85 -3.28 4.80 7.45
C ILE A 85 -2.36 3.74 6.86
N VAL A 86 -1.14 3.65 7.40
CA VAL A 86 -0.21 2.56 7.08
C VAL A 86 -0.49 1.38 7.98
N ILE A 87 -1.01 0.30 7.40
CA ILE A 87 -1.28 -0.95 8.11
C ILE A 87 -0.01 -1.80 8.13
N VAL A 88 0.62 -1.93 9.30
CA VAL A 88 1.83 -2.75 9.48
C VAL A 88 1.45 -4.13 10.00
N THR A 89 1.70 -5.15 9.19
CA THR A 89 1.49 -6.56 9.58
C THR A 89 2.74 -7.36 9.20
N ARG A 90 3.14 -8.30 10.08
CA ARG A 90 4.33 -9.13 9.84
C ARG A 90 4.09 -10.21 8.77
N ASP A 91 2.82 -10.64 8.61
CA ASP A 91 2.46 -11.84 7.88
C ASP A 91 1.37 -11.50 6.84
N VAL A 92 1.81 -10.92 5.70
CA VAL A 92 0.97 -10.71 4.52
C VAL A 92 1.52 -11.50 3.35
N VAL A 93 0.67 -12.33 2.75
CA VAL A 93 0.96 -12.99 1.48
C VAL A 93 0.22 -12.25 0.37
N PHE A 94 0.94 -11.79 -0.66
CA PHE A 94 0.36 -11.11 -1.81
C PHE A 94 0.26 -12.06 -2.99
N GLU A 95 -0.89 -12.07 -3.65
CA GLU A 95 -1.14 -12.83 -4.87
C GLU A 95 -1.31 -11.86 -6.05
N PRO A 96 -0.22 -11.60 -6.82
CA PRO A 96 -0.19 -10.53 -7.82
C PRO A 96 -1.01 -10.83 -9.08
N THR A 97 -1.49 -12.06 -9.24
CA THR A 97 -2.31 -12.51 -10.37
C THR A 97 -3.80 -12.26 -10.15
N LEU A 98 -4.23 -12.12 -8.90
CA LEU A 98 -5.63 -11.89 -8.54
C LEU A 98 -5.83 -10.43 -8.18
N PHE A 99 -6.66 -9.74 -8.97
CA PHE A 99 -7.00 -8.33 -8.75
C PHE A 99 -8.41 -8.18 -8.21
N PHE A 100 -8.67 -7.00 -7.63
CA PHE A 100 -9.99 -6.61 -7.16
C PHE A 100 -11.05 -6.85 -8.23
N ASN A 101 -12.05 -7.66 -7.89
CA ASN A 101 -13.23 -7.86 -8.73
C ASN A 101 -14.39 -7.08 -8.11
N ARG A 102 -15.04 -6.20 -8.88
CA ARG A 102 -16.10 -5.30 -8.37
C ARG A 102 -17.29 -6.02 -7.73
N ILE A 103 -17.38 -7.33 -7.95
CA ILE A 103 -18.36 -8.24 -7.35
C ILE A 103 -18.18 -8.33 -5.83
N ASP A 104 -16.95 -8.27 -5.32
CA ASP A 104 -16.65 -8.42 -3.89
C ASP A 104 -17.04 -7.17 -3.07
N GLY A 105 -17.33 -6.04 -3.75
CA GLY A 105 -17.57 -4.75 -3.11
C GLY A 105 -16.37 -4.22 -2.33
N TYR A 106 -16.42 -2.95 -1.91
CA TYR A 106 -15.51 -2.47 -0.87
C TYR A 106 -16.17 -2.70 0.48
N ALA A 107 -15.40 -3.15 1.46
CA ALA A 107 -15.86 -3.20 2.84
C ALA A 107 -16.35 -1.81 3.27
N SER A 108 -17.50 -1.74 3.95
CA SER A 108 -17.96 -0.49 4.53
C SER A 108 -16.94 0.04 5.54
N THR A 109 -16.96 1.36 5.80
CA THR A 109 -16.05 2.00 6.77
C THR A 109 -16.11 1.34 8.14
N LEU A 110 -17.31 0.92 8.57
CA LEU A 110 -17.53 0.18 9.82
C LEU A 110 -16.79 -1.16 9.85
N VAL A 111 -16.79 -1.91 8.74
CA VAL A 111 -16.06 -3.18 8.63
C VAL A 111 -14.56 -2.93 8.61
N LEU A 112 -14.09 -1.86 7.97
CA LEU A 112 -12.68 -1.47 8.00
C LEU A 112 -12.22 -1.13 9.42
N GLU A 113 -13.00 -0.34 10.17
CA GLU A 113 -12.73 0.00 11.57
C GLU A 113 -12.70 -1.24 12.46
N GLU A 114 -13.63 -2.18 12.26
CA GLU A 114 -13.65 -3.45 12.99
C GLU A 114 -12.43 -4.32 12.65
N VAL A 115 -12.03 -4.39 11.38
CA VAL A 115 -10.83 -5.11 10.94
C VAL A 115 -9.56 -4.47 11.50
N ILE A 116 -9.45 -3.14 11.50
CA ILE A 116 -8.31 -2.40 12.10
C ILE A 116 -8.22 -2.72 13.59
N LYS A 117 -9.35 -2.68 14.30
CA LYS A 117 -9.45 -3.00 15.73
C LYS A 117 -9.08 -4.46 16.02
N LEU A 118 -9.62 -5.41 15.25
CA LEU A 118 -9.33 -6.85 15.36
C LEU A 118 -7.87 -7.20 15.09
N LEU A 119 -7.17 -6.38 14.32
CA LEU A 119 -5.80 -6.65 13.97
C LEU A 119 -4.79 -5.91 14.85
N LYS A 120 -5.26 -5.09 15.80
CA LYS A 120 -4.45 -4.31 16.75
C LYS A 120 -3.30 -3.57 16.06
N TYR A 121 -3.58 -3.02 14.88
CA TYR A 121 -2.54 -2.36 14.10
C TYR A 121 -2.15 -1.03 14.73
N LEU A 122 -0.84 -0.80 14.86
CA LEU A 122 -0.32 0.52 15.21
C LEU A 122 -0.55 1.42 14.01
N GLU A 123 -1.50 2.36 14.15
CA GLU A 123 -1.64 3.46 13.21
C GLU A 123 -0.39 4.34 13.31
N MET A 124 0.47 4.28 12.29
CA MET A 124 1.52 5.27 12.15
C MET A 124 0.94 6.46 11.38
N GLN A 125 0.85 7.62 12.04
CA GLN A 125 0.68 8.89 11.35
C GLN A 125 1.86 9.06 10.39
N GLN A 126 1.57 9.22 9.11
CA GLN A 126 2.57 9.59 8.14
C GLN A 126 3.02 11.01 8.50
N ASP A 127 4.32 11.24 8.76
CA ASP A 127 4.86 12.54 9.15
C ASP A 127 4.42 13.61 8.14
N ASN A 128 3.42 14.40 8.51
CA ASN A 128 2.84 15.47 7.70
C ASN A 128 3.68 16.76 7.74
N ASN A 129 4.84 16.75 8.40
CA ASN A 129 5.67 17.93 8.62
C ASN A 129 6.94 17.90 7.76
N ILE A 130 6.79 17.77 6.45
CA ILE A 130 7.84 18.24 5.54
C ILE A 130 7.18 19.20 4.57
N SER A 131 7.35 20.50 4.83
CA SER A 131 6.93 21.53 3.89
C SER A 131 7.70 21.33 2.58
N ILE A 132 7.06 21.55 1.44
CA ILE A 132 7.74 21.55 0.12
C ILE A 132 8.91 22.54 0.13
N GLU A 133 8.79 23.61 0.91
CA GLU A 133 9.84 24.60 1.12
C GLU A 133 11.08 23.97 1.79
N ASP A 134 10.92 23.16 2.83
CA ASP A 134 12.02 22.49 3.54
C ASP A 134 12.84 21.54 2.65
N LEU A 135 12.18 20.92 1.65
CA LEU A 135 12.85 20.06 0.65
C LEU A 135 13.66 20.87 -0.39
N LEU A 136 13.30 22.14 -0.60
CA LEU A 136 14.00 23.04 -1.52
C LEU A 136 15.15 23.78 -0.83
N THR A 137 15.11 23.96 0.50
CA THR A 137 16.17 24.61 1.29
C THR A 137 17.24 23.64 1.80
N ALA A 138 17.00 22.33 1.78
CA ALA A 138 18.00 21.31 2.13
C ALA A 138 19.02 21.13 0.99
N ARG A 139 19.92 22.10 0.87
CA ARG A 139 21.09 22.07 -0.02
C ARG A 139 22.20 21.18 0.53
#